data_AF-X0BDT7-F1
#
_entry.id   AF-X0BDT7-F1
#
_cell.length_a   1.000
_cell.length_b   1.000
_cell.length_c   1.000
_cell.angle_alpha   90.00
_cell.angle_beta   90.00
_cell.angle_gamma   90.00
#
_symmetry.space_group_name_H-M   'P 1'
#
loop_
_entity.id
_entity.type
_entity.pdbx_description
1 polymer ?
#
loop_
_entity_poly.entity_id
_entity_poly.type
_entity_poly.pdbx_seq_one_letter_code
_entity_poly.pdbx_strand_id
1 'polypeptide(L)'
;MERKARGLEKRDDDTSKQTPHTEVVLCRLVSAIDALQRAYQEPRNQHLLVHNGLKYPVFYASLEVPLLKMHPAWKRTLDEVRSSFFSKDSFALTRVLFHFLDEAWEDGTSTFDIECAARSREIEIAIF
;
A
#
# COMPACT_ATOMS: atom_id res chain seq x y z
N MET A 1 16.97 -14.29 54.76
CA MET A 1 17.02 -13.31 53.66
C MET A 1 16.06 -13.77 52.58
N GLU A 2 14.80 -13.33 52.66
CA GLU A 2 13.75 -13.68 51.70
C GLU A 2 13.73 -12.65 50.57
N ARG A 3 13.98 -13.09 49.34
CA ARG A 3 13.81 -12.26 48.15
C ARG A 3 12.33 -12.24 47.80
N LYS A 4 11.61 -11.19 48.19
CA LYS A 4 10.27 -10.87 47.67
C LYS A 4 10.35 -10.70 46.16
N ALA A 5 9.84 -11.67 45.41
CA ALA A 5 9.50 -11.51 44.01
C ALA A 5 8.40 -10.45 43.91
N ARG A 6 8.77 -9.22 43.50
CA ARG A 6 7.78 -8.23 43.06
C ARG A 6 7.11 -8.83 41.83
N GLY A 7 5.87 -9.27 42.00
CA GLY A 7 4.98 -9.54 40.88
C GLY A 7 4.93 -8.28 40.02
N LEU A 8 5.39 -8.39 38.77
CA LEU A 8 4.99 -7.47 37.74
C LEU A 8 3.47 -7.58 37.66
N GLU A 9 2.76 -6.49 37.95
CA GLU A 9 1.33 -6.39 37.69
C GLU A 9 1.10 -6.85 36.25
N LYS A 10 0.28 -7.90 36.09
CA LYS A 10 -0.29 -8.25 34.79
C LYS A 10 -1.01 -6.98 34.34
N ARG A 11 -0.47 -6.30 33.33
CA ARG A 11 -1.26 -5.31 32.61
C ARG A 11 -2.38 -6.12 31.98
N ASP A 12 -3.60 -5.90 32.46
CA ASP A 12 -4.81 -6.29 31.74
C ASP A 12 -4.82 -5.46 30.44
N ASP A 13 -4.07 -5.93 29.43
CA ASP A 13 -4.23 -5.51 28.03
C ASP A 13 -5.50 -6.18 27.49
N ASP A 14 -6.62 -6.01 28.20
CA ASP A 14 -7.97 -6.47 27.84
C ASP A 14 -8.71 -5.36 27.06
N THR A 15 -7.97 -4.53 26.32
CA THR A 15 -8.56 -3.91 25.15
C THR A 15 -8.76 -5.03 24.14
N SER A 16 -10.00 -5.48 23.94
CA SER A 16 -10.37 -6.28 22.78
C SER A 16 -9.73 -5.63 21.55
N LYS A 17 -8.72 -6.26 20.96
CA LYS A 17 -8.02 -5.75 19.78
C LYS A 17 -9.00 -5.89 18.61
N GLN A 18 -9.96 -4.98 18.50
CA GLN A 18 -10.83 -4.87 17.35
C GLN A 18 -9.95 -4.46 16.17
N THR A 19 -9.60 -5.44 15.34
CA THR A 19 -8.89 -5.19 14.10
C THR A 19 -9.76 -4.24 13.25
N PRO A 20 -9.20 -3.11 12.77
CA PRO A 20 -9.97 -2.19 11.95
C PRO A 20 -10.43 -2.87 10.66
N HIS A 21 -11.62 -2.52 10.18
CA HIS A 21 -12.14 -3.02 8.90
C HIS A 21 -11.22 -2.59 7.75
N THR A 22 -10.97 -3.47 6.77
CA THR A 22 -10.09 -3.22 5.63
C THR A 22 -10.42 -1.91 4.92
N GLU A 23 -11.71 -1.63 4.74
CA GLU A 23 -12.19 -0.37 4.13
C GLU A 23 -11.72 0.88 4.87
N VAL A 24 -11.71 0.86 6.21
CA VAL A 24 -11.23 2.00 7.03
C VAL A 24 -9.73 2.17 6.88
N VAL A 25 -8.98 1.06 6.85
CA VAL A 25 -7.53 1.07 6.64
C VAL A 25 -7.21 1.60 5.25
N LEU A 26 -7.90 1.11 4.22
CA LEU A 26 -7.72 1.53 2.83
C LEU A 26 -8.04 3.01 2.65
N CYS A 27 -9.16 3.49 3.20
CA CYS A 27 -9.53 4.90 3.17
C CYS A 27 -8.43 5.81 3.75
N ARG A 28 -7.89 5.44 4.92
CA ARG A 28 -6.79 6.17 5.58
C ARG A 28 -5.52 6.12 4.74
N LEU A 29 -5.20 4.96 4.17
CA LEU A 29 -4.02 4.76 3.34
C LEU A 29 -4.09 5.63 2.08
N VAL A 30 -5.20 5.60 1.35
CA VAL A 30 -5.42 6.41 0.15
C VAL A 30 -5.35 7.90 0.48
N SER A 31 -5.93 8.32 1.59
CA SER A 31 -5.87 9.72 2.05
C SER A 31 -4.42 10.15 2.37
N ALA A 32 -3.63 9.27 3.00
CA ALA A 32 -2.23 9.54 3.29
C ALA A 32 -1.37 9.60 2.01
N ILE A 33 -1.63 8.72 1.04
CA ILE A 33 -0.99 8.73 -0.27
C ILE A 33 -1.28 10.05 -1.00
N ASP A 34 -2.55 10.48 -1.05
CA ASP A 34 -2.95 11.75 -1.66
C ASP A 34 -2.26 12.95 -0.99
N ALA A 35 -2.30 13.01 0.33
CA ALA A 35 -1.67 14.09 1.10
C ALA A 35 -0.16 14.17 0.84
N LEU A 36 0.54 13.03 0.83
CA LEU A 36 1.98 13.00 0.58
C LEU A 36 2.31 13.38 -0.88
N GLN A 37 1.50 12.91 -1.84
CA GLN A 37 1.67 13.26 -3.25
C GLN A 37 1.52 14.77 -3.47
N ARG A 38 0.49 15.39 -2.89
CA ARG A 38 0.28 16.85 -2.97
C ARG A 38 1.41 17.62 -2.29
N ALA A 39 1.85 17.15 -1.12
CA ALA A 39 3.00 17.75 -0.44
C ALA A 39 4.28 17.66 -1.28
N TYR A 40 4.49 16.55 -1.98
CA TYR A 40 5.65 16.38 -2.86
C TYR A 40 5.62 17.33 -4.06
N GLN A 41 4.45 17.59 -4.66
CA GLN A 41 4.29 18.46 -5.83
C GLN A 41 4.74 19.92 -5.60
N GLU A 42 4.82 20.35 -4.35
CA GLU A 42 5.35 21.66 -3.98
C GLU A 42 6.85 21.78 -4.35
N PRO A 43 7.29 22.80 -5.12
CA PRO A 43 8.66 22.93 -5.59
C PRO A 43 9.73 22.83 -4.50
N ARG A 44 9.48 23.42 -3.32
CA ARG A 44 10.42 23.33 -2.18
C ARG A 44 10.61 21.89 -1.67
N ASN A 45 9.71 20.96 -1.96
CA ASN A 45 9.75 19.58 -1.45
C ASN A 45 10.28 18.56 -2.47
N GLN A 46 10.56 18.97 -3.72
CA GLN A 46 11.00 18.06 -4.79
C GLN A 46 12.34 17.37 -4.50
N HIS A 47 13.16 17.91 -3.59
CA HIS A 47 14.42 17.32 -3.15
C HIS A 47 14.23 16.17 -2.15
N LEU A 48 13.04 16.00 -1.57
CA LEU A 48 12.75 14.96 -0.60
C LEU A 48 12.57 13.60 -1.28
N LEU A 49 13.17 12.56 -0.71
CA LEU A 49 13.07 11.18 -1.22
C LEU A 49 11.77 10.47 -0.80
N VAL A 50 10.86 11.17 -0.13
CA VAL A 50 9.61 10.61 0.41
C VAL A 50 8.70 10.01 -0.66
N HIS A 51 8.80 10.51 -1.91
CA HIS A 51 8.04 9.99 -3.05
C HIS A 51 8.42 8.53 -3.39
N ASN A 52 9.66 8.12 -3.14
CA ASN A 52 10.09 6.73 -3.36
C ASN A 52 9.35 5.74 -2.45
N GLY A 53 8.94 6.19 -1.25
CA GLY A 53 8.20 5.37 -0.30
C GLY A 53 6.75 5.12 -0.68
N LEU A 54 6.20 5.80 -1.69
CA LEU A 54 4.81 5.65 -2.11
C LEU A 54 4.55 4.42 -2.99
N LYS A 55 5.58 3.83 -3.60
CA LYS A 55 5.41 2.73 -4.57
C LYS A 55 4.68 1.53 -3.96
N TYR A 56 5.11 1.07 -2.78
CA TYR A 56 4.48 -0.06 -2.10
C TYR A 56 3.07 0.24 -1.59
N PRO A 57 2.82 1.35 -0.87
CA PRO A 57 1.47 1.76 -0.50
C PRO A 57 0.50 1.82 -1.68
N VAL A 58 0.92 2.43 -2.80
CA VAL A 58 0.09 2.53 -4.01
C VAL A 58 -0.17 1.16 -4.59
N PHE A 59 0.86 0.30 -4.68
CA PHE A 59 0.74 -1.04 -5.20
C PHE A 59 -0.26 -1.88 -4.39
N TYR A 60 -0.08 -1.99 -3.07
CA TYR A 60 -0.96 -2.78 -2.23
C TYR A 60 -2.39 -2.22 -2.14
N ALA A 61 -2.55 -0.91 -2.04
CA ALA A 61 -3.87 -0.30 -2.07
C ALA A 61 -4.61 -0.61 -3.38
N SER A 62 -3.88 -0.71 -4.51
CA SER A 62 -4.45 -1.01 -5.82
C SER A 62 -4.94 -2.45 -5.98
N LEU A 63 -4.56 -3.37 -5.09
CA LEU A 63 -4.99 -4.77 -5.09
C LEU A 63 -6.32 -4.99 -4.36
N GLU A 64 -6.78 -4.00 -3.59
CA GLU A 64 -8.09 -4.03 -2.93
C GLU A 64 -9.21 -3.74 -3.93
N VAL A 65 -9.22 -4.48 -5.04
CA VAL A 65 -10.03 -4.22 -6.23
C VAL A 65 -11.53 -4.15 -5.93
N PRO A 66 -12.13 -5.06 -5.13
CA PRO A 66 -13.55 -4.95 -4.81
C PRO A 66 -13.91 -3.63 -4.11
N LEU A 67 -13.09 -3.19 -3.15
CA LEU A 67 -13.30 -1.92 -2.45
C LEU A 67 -13.08 -0.72 -3.38
N LEU A 68 -12.09 -0.79 -4.27
CA LEU A 68 -11.84 0.26 -5.25
C LEU A 68 -12.94 0.38 -6.31
N LYS A 69 -13.60 -0.73 -6.68
CA LYS A 69 -14.81 -0.72 -7.52
C LYS A 69 -15.99 -0.05 -6.82
N MET A 70 -16.11 -0.21 -5.50
CA MET A 70 -17.12 0.48 -4.69
C MET A 70 -16.80 1.96 -4.45
N HIS A 71 -15.52 2.35 -4.48
CA HIS A 71 -15.05 3.71 -4.21
C HIS A 71 -14.19 4.26 -5.38
N PRO A 72 -14.81 4.67 -6.50
CA PRO A 72 -14.07 5.10 -7.70
C PRO A 72 -13.13 6.31 -7.49
N ALA A 73 -13.45 7.16 -6.51
CA ALA A 73 -12.58 8.28 -6.14
C ALA A 73 -11.21 7.80 -5.63
N TRP A 74 -11.18 6.71 -4.86
CA TRP A 74 -9.93 6.14 -4.34
C TRP A 74 -9.08 5.56 -5.47
N LYS A 75 -9.73 4.85 -6.41
CA LYS A 75 -9.05 4.34 -7.61
C LYS A 75 -8.41 5.47 -8.41
N ARG A 76 -9.14 6.57 -8.63
CA ARG A 76 -8.61 7.75 -9.34
C ARG A 76 -7.38 8.33 -8.66
N THR A 77 -7.41 8.50 -7.33
CA THR A 77 -6.26 8.98 -6.57
C THR A 77 -5.04 8.07 -6.75
N LEU A 78 -5.24 6.75 -6.67
CA LEU A 78 -4.16 5.78 -6.87
C LEU A 78 -3.61 5.83 -8.30
N ASP A 79 -4.47 5.97 -9.31
CA ASP A 79 -4.06 6.12 -10.71
C ASP A 79 -3.26 7.39 -10.95
N GLU A 80 -3.68 8.53 -10.37
CA GLU A 80 -2.96 9.80 -10.49
C GLU A 80 -1.55 9.71 -9.89
N VAL A 81 -1.42 9.11 -8.71
CA VAL A 81 -0.11 8.89 -8.07
C VAL A 81 0.71 7.89 -8.89
N ARG A 82 0.09 6.82 -9.38
CA ARG A 82 0.72 5.82 -10.26
C ARG A 82 1.32 6.45 -11.50
N SER A 83 0.55 7.30 -12.19
CA SER A 83 1.00 8.05 -13.37
C SER A 83 2.22 8.94 -13.08
N SER A 84 2.34 9.48 -11.87
CA SER A 84 3.47 10.33 -11.50
C SER A 84 4.81 9.58 -11.50
N PHE A 85 4.83 8.27 -11.23
CA PHE A 85 6.05 7.45 -11.25
C PHE A 85 6.60 7.22 -12.66
N PHE A 86 5.77 7.32 -13.71
CA PHE A 86 6.24 7.12 -15.08
C PHE A 86 6.99 8.33 -15.66
N SER A 87 6.82 9.50 -15.07
CA SER A 87 7.43 10.75 -15.56
C SER A 87 8.93 10.88 -15.27
N LYS A 88 9.47 10.08 -14.34
CA LYS A 88 10.88 10.10 -13.91
C LYS A 88 11.44 8.69 -14.01
N ASP A 89 12.19 8.40 -15.07
CA ASP A 89 12.92 7.13 -15.34
C ASP A 89 12.34 5.90 -14.62
N SER A 90 11.15 5.48 -15.07
CA SER A 90 10.52 4.26 -14.57
C SER A 90 11.39 3.06 -14.94
N PHE A 91 12.07 2.51 -13.94
CA PHE A 91 12.66 1.17 -13.96
C PHE A 91 11.67 0.17 -14.58
N ALA A 92 12.18 -0.75 -15.41
CA ALA A 92 11.37 -1.76 -16.11
C ALA A 92 10.44 -2.53 -15.15
N LEU A 93 10.91 -2.79 -13.93
CA LEU A 93 10.15 -3.47 -12.87
C LEU A 93 8.87 -2.72 -12.49
N THR A 94 8.88 -1.38 -12.41
CA THR A 94 7.68 -0.60 -12.07
C THR A 94 6.60 -0.73 -13.12
N ARG A 95 6.97 -0.84 -14.41
CA ARG A 95 6.01 -1.06 -15.50
C ARG A 95 5.38 -2.45 -15.41
N VAL A 96 6.19 -3.46 -15.13
CA VAL A 96 5.73 -4.84 -14.94
C VAL A 96 4.75 -4.92 -13.76
N LEU A 97 5.08 -4.31 -12.63
CA LEU A 97 4.20 -4.28 -11.46
C LEU A 97 2.85 -3.65 -11.77
N PHE A 98 2.83 -2.54 -12.52
CA PHE A 98 1.58 -1.92 -12.90
C PHE A 98 0.76 -2.73 -13.90
N HIS A 99 1.40 -3.54 -14.74
CA HIS A 99 0.69 -4.50 -15.58
C HIS A 99 -0.05 -5.56 -14.74
N PHE A 100 0.56 -6.07 -13.67
CA PHE A 100 -0.13 -6.97 -12.74
C PHE A 100 -1.33 -6.30 -12.05
N LEU A 101 -1.25 -5.00 -11.76
CA LEU A 101 -2.40 -4.27 -11.20
C LEU A 101 -3.55 -4.14 -12.20
N ASP A 102 -3.23 -3.97 -13.49
CA ASP A 102 -4.26 -3.92 -14.53
C ASP A 102 -4.93 -5.30 -14.67
N GLU A 103 -4.17 -6.40 -14.58
CA GLU A 103 -4.74 -7.76 -14.53
C GLU A 103 -5.60 -8.00 -13.30
N ALA A 104 -5.14 -7.60 -12.12
CA ALA A 104 -5.92 -7.69 -10.89
C ALA A 104 -7.25 -6.93 -11.00
N TRP A 105 -7.22 -5.76 -11.64
CA TRP A 105 -8.40 -4.94 -11.87
C TRP A 105 -9.45 -5.65 -12.75
N GLU A 106 -9.00 -6.28 -13.84
CA GLU A 106 -9.85 -7.05 -14.74
C GLU A 106 -10.39 -8.33 -14.07
N ASP A 107 -9.55 -9.06 -13.34
CA ASP A 107 -9.96 -10.22 -12.54
C ASP A 107 -11.03 -9.85 -11.50
N GLY A 108 -10.87 -8.68 -10.86
CA GLY A 108 -11.90 -8.10 -10.01
C GLY A 108 -11.98 -8.68 -8.60
N THR A 109 -11.16 -9.67 -8.25
CA THR A 109 -11.19 -10.34 -6.95
C THR A 109 -10.28 -9.67 -5.92
N SER A 110 -10.48 -9.98 -4.63
CA SER A 110 -9.54 -9.62 -3.56
C SER A 110 -8.42 -10.67 -3.39
N THR A 111 -8.36 -11.67 -4.27
CA THR A 111 -7.50 -12.86 -4.12
C THR A 111 -6.51 -13.00 -5.27
N PHE A 112 -6.32 -11.95 -6.06
CA PHE A 112 -5.37 -11.97 -7.16
C PHE A 112 -3.96 -12.32 -6.66
N ASP A 113 -3.46 -13.48 -7.10
CA ASP A 113 -2.15 -13.98 -6.69
C ASP A 113 -1.05 -13.42 -7.59
N ILE A 114 -0.45 -12.33 -7.12
CA ILE A 114 0.64 -11.64 -7.81
C ILE A 114 1.88 -12.49 -7.90
N GLU A 115 2.15 -13.33 -6.89
CA GLU A 115 3.33 -14.18 -6.89
C GLU A 115 3.20 -15.26 -7.95
N CYS A 116 2.00 -15.83 -8.11
CA CYS A 116 1.68 -16.73 -9.20
C CYS A 116 1.80 -16.02 -10.56
N ALA A 117 1.22 -14.83 -10.70
CA ALA A 117 1.29 -14.03 -11.92
C ALA A 117 2.74 -13.69 -12.31
N ALA A 118 3.57 -13.30 -11.35
CA ALA A 118 4.99 -13.00 -11.55
C ALA A 118 5.79 -14.24 -11.97
N ARG A 119 5.58 -15.36 -11.26
CA ARG A 119 6.28 -16.61 -11.52
C ARG A 119 5.97 -17.18 -12.91
N SER A 120 4.72 -17.03 -13.37
CA SER A 120 4.31 -17.44 -14.73
C SER A 120 5.04 -16.68 -15.85
N ARG A 121 5.67 -15.54 -15.52
CA ARG A 121 6.43 -14.69 -16.45
C ARG A 121 7.93 -14.74 -16.23
N GLU A 122 8.39 -15.66 -15.37
CA GLU A 122 9.80 -15.78 -14.97
C GLU A 122 10.33 -14.49 -14.32
N ILE A 123 9.45 -13.72 -13.67
CA ILE A 123 9.79 -12.48 -12.97
C ILE A 123 9.79 -12.77 -11.47
N GLU A 124 10.90 -12.49 -10.81
CA GLU A 124 10.98 -12.47 -9.37
C GLU A 124 10.67 -11.06 -8.87
N ILE A 125 9.57 -10.92 -8.13
CA ILE A 125 9.27 -9.68 -7.42
C ILE A 125 9.94 -9.77 -6.05
N ALA A 126 11.09 -9.10 -5.90
CA ALA A 126 11.61 -8.84 -4.57
C ALA A 126 10.72 -7.78 -3.90
N ILE A 127 9.72 -8.23 -3.16
CA ILE A 127 8.98 -7.38 -2.22
C ILE A 127 9.86 -7.28 -0.96
N PHE A 128 10.44 -6.10 -0.71
CA PHE A 128 11.35 -5.85 0.42
C PHE A 128 10.60 -5.39 1.68
#